data_AF-A0A9N9R9Y9-F1
#
_entry.id   AF-A0A9N9R9Y9-F1
#
_cell.length_a   1.000
_cell.length_b   1.000
_cell.length_c   1.000
_cell.angle_alpha   90.00
_cell.angle_beta   90.00
_cell.angle_gamma   90.00
#
_symmetry.space_group_name_H-M   'P 1'
#
loop_
_entity.id
_entity.type
_entity.pdbx_description
1 polymer ?
#
loop_
_entity_poly.entity_id
_entity_poly.type
_entity_poly.pdbx_seq_one_letter_code
_entity_poly.pdbx_strand_id
1 'polypeptide(L)'
;MPVKLYNFAPETLRPTWVNRCSEDLECLDLEEEQPLAQLSSVQTDKLTLFFTELLDHDRDDVIIDQDFDHFFERLAHFADWSPNSSEFHILLEVKQEFVEHFINPLPTKWAELPYYRRVCGPEASGINMPGRTTLEGWLARWALYLNQAKRFTDLPLYLQYLCKILFHVVDRDGTGAITKSALGAFYRSVIGLTATRVEEIIDTAYDRMTSNGYLILDYGTYVHCFTNWLMGKNPNGPGQWVLVPPKDSLPQPPFPVDYSALNTEPAKLEPYVPDKKTNRHSVIV
;
A
#
# COMPACT_ATOMS: atom_id res chain seq x y z
N MET A 1 20.80 -45.48 -54.64
CA MET A 1 21.46 -44.18 -54.39
C MET A 1 20.47 -43.07 -54.75
N PRO A 2 20.50 -41.87 -54.15
CA PRO A 2 20.31 -41.50 -52.75
C PRO A 2 19.04 -40.61 -52.53
N VAL A 3 18.61 -40.55 -51.25
CA VAL A 3 18.09 -39.38 -50.48
C VAL A 3 16.90 -38.57 -51.04
N LYS A 4 15.75 -38.64 -50.35
CA LYS A 4 14.79 -37.52 -50.23
C LYS A 4 14.93 -36.91 -48.83
N LEU A 5 15.39 -35.66 -48.77
CA LEU A 5 15.43 -34.84 -47.56
C LEU A 5 14.02 -34.38 -47.20
N TYR A 6 13.61 -34.62 -45.95
CA TYR A 6 12.43 -34.04 -45.34
C TYR A 6 12.74 -32.60 -44.93
N ASN A 7 12.04 -31.62 -45.51
CA ASN A 7 11.97 -30.26 -44.97
C ASN A 7 10.79 -30.18 -44.00
N PHE A 8 11.07 -30.28 -42.70
CA PHE A 8 10.16 -29.80 -41.66
C PHE A 8 10.44 -28.31 -41.45
N ALA A 9 9.48 -27.46 -41.78
CA ALA A 9 9.49 -26.05 -41.38
C ALA A 9 9.18 -25.95 -39.87
N PRO A 10 9.82 -25.04 -39.13
CA PRO A 10 9.58 -24.89 -37.69
C PRO A 10 8.24 -24.19 -37.45
N GLU A 11 7.38 -24.80 -36.62
CA GLU A 11 6.20 -24.15 -36.07
C GLU A 11 6.64 -22.92 -35.27
N THR A 12 6.24 -21.75 -35.74
CA THR A 12 6.38 -20.48 -35.03
C THR A 12 5.57 -20.54 -33.73
N LEU A 13 6.26 -20.75 -32.60
CA LEU A 13 5.73 -20.55 -31.25
C LEU A 13 5.29 -19.09 -31.12
N ARG A 14 3.97 -18.86 -31.15
CA ARG A 14 3.40 -17.57 -30.74
C ARG A 14 3.44 -17.50 -29.21
N PRO A 15 4.00 -16.46 -28.59
CA PRO A 15 3.86 -16.28 -27.16
C PRO A 15 2.39 -16.01 -26.84
N THR A 16 1.72 -16.99 -26.24
CA THR A 16 0.40 -16.78 -25.63
C THR A 16 0.59 -16.05 -24.31
N TRP A 17 0.28 -14.76 -24.32
CA TRP A 17 0.09 -13.98 -23.11
C TRP A 17 -1.17 -14.49 -22.40
N VAL A 18 -1.00 -15.14 -21.25
CA VAL A 18 -2.11 -15.53 -20.40
C VAL A 18 -2.31 -14.42 -19.37
N ASN A 19 -3.28 -13.54 -19.61
CA ASN A 19 -3.75 -12.62 -18.57
C ASN A 19 -4.49 -13.45 -17.52
N ARG A 20 -3.91 -13.61 -16.33
CA ARG A 20 -4.52 -14.35 -15.21
C ARG A 20 -5.21 -13.44 -14.17
N CYS A 21 -5.39 -12.15 -14.47
CA CYS A 21 -6.24 -11.26 -13.69
C CYS A 21 -6.96 -10.29 -14.62
N SER A 22 -8.10 -10.70 -15.17
CA SER A 22 -9.14 -9.77 -15.62
C SER A 22 -10.48 -10.43 -15.39
N GLU A 23 -11.04 -10.26 -14.19
CA GLU A 23 -12.45 -10.54 -13.95
C GLU A 23 -13.37 -9.42 -14.50
N ASP A 24 -12.82 -8.35 -15.09
CA ASP A 24 -13.62 -7.18 -15.52
C ASP A 24 -13.64 -6.97 -17.04
N LEU A 25 -14.11 -7.95 -17.81
CA LEU A 25 -14.51 -7.71 -19.20
C LEU A 25 -15.90 -8.29 -19.47
N GLU A 26 -16.84 -7.95 -18.58
CA GLU A 26 -18.24 -7.83 -19.02
C GLU A 26 -18.39 -6.46 -19.69
N CYS A 27 -18.91 -6.44 -20.92
CA CYS A 27 -19.33 -5.21 -21.58
C CYS A 27 -20.48 -4.60 -20.78
N LEU A 28 -20.13 -3.79 -19.78
CA LEU A 28 -21.08 -3.01 -18.99
C LEU A 28 -21.58 -1.86 -19.85
N ASP A 29 -22.90 -1.77 -19.95
CA ASP A 29 -23.59 -0.56 -20.36
C ASP A 29 -22.94 0.64 -19.63
N LEU A 30 -22.53 1.66 -20.39
CA LEU A 30 -21.89 2.86 -19.84
C LEU A 30 -22.92 3.64 -19.02
N GLU A 31 -23.16 3.20 -17.78
CA GLU A 31 -23.87 4.01 -16.78
C GLU A 31 -23.00 5.22 -16.46
N GLU A 32 -23.62 6.41 -16.48
CA GLU A 32 -23.00 7.74 -16.37
C GLU A 32 -22.31 8.02 -15.00
N GLU A 33 -22.11 7.00 -14.16
CA GLU A 33 -21.60 7.10 -12.78
C GLU A 33 -20.26 6.39 -12.53
N GLN A 34 -19.45 6.12 -13.56
CA GLN A 34 -18.15 5.49 -13.31
C GLN A 34 -17.09 6.47 -12.76
N PRO A 35 -16.25 6.01 -11.80
CA PRO A 35 -15.14 6.82 -11.30
C PRO A 35 -14.07 7.03 -12.37
N LEU A 36 -13.42 8.20 -12.39
CA LEU A 36 -12.33 8.49 -13.34
C LEU A 36 -11.04 7.71 -13.03
N ALA A 37 -10.91 7.21 -11.81
CA ALA A 37 -9.76 6.46 -11.35
C ALA A 37 -10.20 5.42 -10.33
N GLN A 38 -9.52 4.28 -10.33
CA GLN A 38 -9.77 3.19 -9.40
C GLN A 38 -8.47 2.76 -8.72
N LEU A 39 -8.60 2.42 -7.44
CA LEU A 39 -7.54 1.80 -6.66
C LEU A 39 -7.56 0.29 -6.89
N SER A 40 -6.39 -0.35 -6.85
CA SER A 40 -6.34 -1.81 -6.72
C SER A 40 -6.86 -2.24 -5.35
N SER A 41 -7.33 -3.49 -5.20
CA SER A 41 -7.79 -4.04 -3.93
C SER A 41 -6.78 -3.82 -2.79
N VAL A 42 -5.50 -4.12 -3.05
CA VAL A 42 -4.42 -3.92 -2.08
C VAL A 42 -4.25 -2.45 -1.65
N GLN A 43 -4.44 -1.50 -2.58
CA GLN A 43 -4.39 -0.07 -2.24
C GLN A 43 -5.61 0.34 -1.42
N THR A 44 -6.79 -0.12 -1.80
CA THR A 44 -8.03 0.09 -1.06
C THR A 44 -7.90 -0.41 0.38
N ASP A 45 -7.37 -1.61 0.59
CA ASP A 45 -7.19 -2.17 1.93
C ASP A 45 -6.26 -1.31 2.79
N LYS A 46 -5.09 -0.91 2.25
CA LYS A 46 -4.12 -0.07 2.96
C LYS A 46 -4.67 1.31 3.32
N LEU A 47 -5.40 1.94 2.39
CA LEU A 47 -5.98 3.26 2.61
C LEU A 47 -7.20 3.22 3.51
N THR A 48 -7.92 2.10 3.53
CA THR A 48 -8.98 1.83 4.52
C THR A 48 -8.40 1.68 5.91
N LEU A 49 -7.31 0.91 6.06
CA LEU A 49 -6.60 0.82 7.35
C LEU A 49 -6.06 2.18 7.81
N PHE A 50 -5.58 3.02 6.88
CA PHE A 50 -5.18 4.38 7.23
C PHE A 50 -6.38 5.21 7.75
N PHE A 51 -7.53 5.10 7.09
CA PHE A 51 -8.76 5.75 7.54
C PHE A 51 -9.16 5.27 8.94
N THR A 52 -9.37 3.97 9.12
CA THR A 52 -10.03 3.40 10.31
C THR A 52 -9.13 3.29 11.54
N GLU A 53 -7.81 3.11 11.35
CA GLU A 53 -6.90 2.86 12.49
C GLU A 53 -6.15 4.10 12.95
N LEU A 54 -5.97 5.10 12.08
CA LEU A 54 -5.14 6.28 12.37
C LEU A 54 -5.92 7.59 12.44
N LEU A 55 -7.05 7.71 11.74
CA LEU A 55 -7.79 8.97 11.63
C LEU A 55 -9.13 8.86 12.38
N ASP A 56 -9.98 7.91 12.01
CA ASP A 56 -11.31 7.69 12.60
C ASP A 56 -11.23 6.92 13.93
N HIS A 57 -10.86 7.62 15.00
CA HIS A 57 -10.69 7.02 16.32
C HIS A 57 -12.00 6.87 17.11
N ASP A 58 -12.97 7.74 16.87
CA ASP A 58 -14.29 7.69 17.51
C ASP A 58 -15.26 6.76 16.78
N ARG A 59 -14.87 6.23 15.60
CA ARG A 59 -15.59 5.23 14.81
C ARG A 59 -16.94 5.75 14.34
N ASP A 60 -16.95 6.99 13.89
CA ASP A 60 -18.13 7.62 13.30
C ASP A 60 -18.21 7.44 11.77
N ASP A 61 -17.25 6.70 11.19
CA ASP A 61 -17.08 6.41 9.76
C ASP A 61 -16.84 7.67 8.90
N VAL A 62 -16.43 8.77 9.54
CA VAL A 62 -16.16 10.07 8.93
C VAL A 62 -14.83 10.62 9.44
N ILE A 63 -14.18 11.46 8.63
CA ILE A 63 -13.01 12.23 9.05
C ILE A 63 -13.33 13.71 8.93
N ILE A 64 -13.01 14.47 9.98
CA ILE A 64 -13.08 15.93 10.07
C ILE A 64 -11.69 16.52 10.39
N ASP A 65 -11.59 17.85 10.41
CA ASP A 65 -10.34 18.57 10.72
C ASP A 65 -9.76 18.15 12.08
N GLN A 66 -10.62 17.94 13.08
CA GLN A 66 -10.20 17.50 14.41
C GLN A 66 -9.49 16.14 14.38
N ASP A 67 -9.86 15.19 13.53
CA ASP A 67 -9.19 13.88 13.47
C ASP A 67 -7.75 14.02 12.99
N PHE A 68 -7.52 14.93 12.05
CA PHE A 68 -6.16 15.30 11.66
C PHE A 68 -5.41 15.97 12.80
N ASP A 69 -6.02 16.89 13.56
CA ASP A 69 -5.39 17.47 14.75
C ASP A 69 -4.92 16.37 15.71
N HIS A 70 -5.79 15.43 16.09
CA HIS A 70 -5.44 14.34 16.99
C HIS A 70 -4.33 13.44 16.45
N PHE A 71 -4.39 13.07 15.17
CA PHE A 71 -3.37 12.22 14.55
C PHE A 71 -2.00 12.91 14.52
N PHE A 72 -1.94 14.15 14.03
CA PHE A 72 -0.71 14.90 13.90
C PHE A 72 -0.14 15.30 15.28
N GLU A 73 -0.96 15.67 16.25
CA GLU A 73 -0.52 15.88 17.64
C GLU A 73 0.07 14.60 18.25
N ARG A 74 -0.53 13.43 17.98
CA ARG A 74 0.01 12.15 18.44
C ARG A 74 1.40 11.88 17.86
N LEU A 75 1.63 12.17 16.58
CA LEU A 75 2.94 12.05 15.95
C LEU A 75 3.97 12.97 16.63
N ALA A 76 3.62 14.24 16.82
CA ALA A 76 4.50 15.22 17.48
C ALA A 76 4.83 14.81 18.92
N HIS A 77 3.82 14.37 19.68
CA HIS A 77 4.00 13.91 21.06
C HIS A 77 4.88 12.65 21.14
N PHE A 78 4.68 11.68 20.24
CA PHE A 78 5.51 10.48 20.20
C PHE A 78 6.99 10.80 19.90
N ALA A 79 7.21 11.75 19.00
CA ALA A 79 8.53 12.20 18.58
C ALA A 79 9.18 13.21 19.55
N ASP A 80 8.47 13.62 20.62
CA ASP A 80 8.88 14.64 21.59
C ASP A 80 9.24 16.00 20.93
N TRP A 81 8.47 16.39 19.91
CA TRP A 81 8.70 17.63 19.19
C TRP A 81 8.12 18.83 19.91
N SER A 82 8.96 19.85 20.08
CA SER A 82 8.53 21.16 20.60
C SER A 82 7.68 21.90 19.55
N PRO A 83 6.67 22.69 19.97
CA PRO A 83 5.92 23.57 19.07
C PRO A 83 6.77 24.60 18.31
N ASN A 84 8.01 24.84 18.75
CA ASN A 84 8.97 25.75 18.10
C ASN A 84 9.99 25.02 17.21
N SER A 85 9.90 23.69 17.09
CA SER A 85 10.81 22.91 16.25
C SER A 85 10.46 23.04 14.77
N SER A 86 11.46 22.93 13.89
CA SER A 86 11.24 22.91 12.45
C SER A 86 10.34 21.76 12.02
N GLU A 87 10.52 20.60 12.64
CA GLU A 87 9.79 19.37 12.40
C GLU A 87 8.30 19.55 12.68
N PHE A 88 7.96 20.20 13.79
CA PHE A 88 6.59 20.54 14.14
C PHE A 88 5.96 21.53 13.16
N HIS A 89 6.70 22.53 12.68
CA HIS A 89 6.16 23.46 11.68
C HIS A 89 5.90 22.78 10.33
N ILE A 90 6.82 21.91 9.86
CA ILE A 90 6.60 21.13 8.64
C ILE A 90 5.41 20.18 8.81
N LEU A 91 5.23 19.61 10.00
CA LEU A 91 4.07 18.78 10.35
C LEU A 91 2.75 19.54 10.19
N LEU A 92 2.68 20.77 10.66
CA LEU A 92 1.49 21.63 10.51
C LEU A 92 1.20 21.98 9.04
N GLU A 93 2.23 22.26 8.25
CA GLU A 93 2.07 22.50 6.81
C GLU A 93 1.52 21.25 6.11
N VAL A 94 2.05 20.07 6.42
CA VAL A 94 1.54 18.81 5.87
C VAL A 94 0.09 18.57 6.29
N LYS A 95 -0.26 18.82 7.56
CA LYS A 95 -1.64 18.73 8.04
C LYS A 95 -2.57 19.63 7.24
N GLN A 96 -2.21 20.90 7.07
CA GLN A 96 -3.01 21.86 6.31
C GLN A 96 -3.28 21.37 4.88
N GLU A 97 -2.27 20.81 4.22
CA GLU A 97 -2.40 20.23 2.89
C GLU A 97 -3.30 18.97 2.89
N PHE A 98 -3.27 18.15 3.94
CA PHE A 98 -4.21 17.04 4.08
C PHE A 98 -5.66 17.52 4.18
N VAL A 99 -5.92 18.54 5.00
CA VAL A 99 -7.26 19.14 5.14
C VAL A 99 -7.72 19.72 3.80
N GLU A 100 -6.86 20.46 3.10
CA GLU A 100 -7.17 21.03 1.79
C GLU A 100 -7.55 19.95 0.75
N HIS A 101 -6.83 18.83 0.74
CA HIS A 101 -7.02 17.82 -0.31
C HIS A 101 -8.07 16.76 0.04
N PHE A 102 -8.31 16.47 1.33
CA PHE A 102 -9.20 15.40 1.78
C PHE A 102 -10.50 15.88 2.42
N ILE A 103 -10.50 17.07 3.04
CA ILE A 103 -11.69 17.63 3.69
C ILE A 103 -12.38 18.69 2.83
N ASN A 104 -11.60 19.60 2.25
CA ASN A 104 -12.16 20.69 1.48
C ASN A 104 -12.76 20.21 0.13
N PRO A 105 -13.67 21.01 -0.47
CA PRO A 105 -14.29 20.66 -1.73
C PRO A 105 -13.27 20.35 -2.82
N LEU A 106 -13.54 19.33 -3.62
CA LEU A 106 -12.71 19.01 -4.78
C LEU A 106 -12.64 20.21 -5.76
N PRO A 107 -11.54 20.35 -6.52
CA PRO A 107 -11.49 21.25 -7.65
C PRO A 107 -12.69 21.08 -8.60
N THR A 108 -13.21 22.18 -9.16
CA THR A 108 -14.43 22.21 -10.01
C THR A 108 -14.39 21.19 -11.15
N LYS A 109 -13.20 20.92 -11.71
CA LYS A 109 -13.00 19.91 -12.77
C LYS A 109 -13.45 18.49 -12.37
N TRP A 110 -13.51 18.18 -11.08
CA TRP A 110 -13.91 16.88 -10.55
C TRP A 110 -15.20 16.98 -9.73
N ALA A 111 -15.40 18.06 -8.96
CA ALA A 111 -16.54 18.21 -8.07
C ALA A 111 -17.90 18.16 -8.78
N GLU A 112 -17.97 18.57 -10.06
CA GLU A 112 -19.23 18.59 -10.82
C GLU A 112 -19.59 17.22 -11.44
N LEU A 113 -18.68 16.25 -11.40
CA LEU A 113 -18.92 14.92 -11.95
C LEU A 113 -19.87 14.13 -11.03
N PRO A 114 -20.86 13.39 -11.56
CA PRO A 114 -21.91 12.74 -10.77
C PRO A 114 -21.36 11.88 -9.62
N TYR A 115 -20.41 10.99 -9.92
CA TYR A 115 -19.77 10.11 -8.95
C TYR A 115 -19.11 10.91 -7.81
N TYR A 116 -18.26 11.88 -8.13
CA TYR A 116 -17.50 12.65 -7.13
C TYR A 116 -18.39 13.61 -6.32
N ARG A 117 -19.45 14.17 -6.94
CA ARG A 117 -20.44 14.95 -6.20
C ARG A 117 -21.12 14.10 -5.14
N ARG A 118 -21.48 12.85 -5.47
CA ARG A 118 -22.12 11.92 -4.55
C ARG A 118 -21.22 11.53 -3.38
N VAL A 119 -19.96 11.19 -3.65
CA VAL A 119 -19.08 10.57 -2.64
C VAL A 119 -18.14 11.54 -1.93
N CYS A 120 -17.84 12.70 -2.54
CA CYS A 120 -16.97 13.73 -1.96
C CYS A 120 -17.69 15.06 -1.68
N GLY A 121 -18.96 15.20 -2.08
CA GLY A 121 -19.73 16.42 -1.89
C GLY A 121 -20.29 16.56 -0.46
N PRO A 122 -20.90 17.72 -0.14
CA PRO A 122 -21.45 17.99 1.19
C PRO A 122 -22.53 16.99 1.65
N GLU A 123 -23.24 16.39 0.69
CA GLU A 123 -24.31 15.41 0.93
C GLU A 123 -23.79 13.99 1.17
N ALA A 124 -22.50 13.72 0.92
CA ALA A 124 -21.92 12.37 0.96
C ALA A 124 -22.06 11.71 2.34
N SER A 125 -22.05 12.49 3.42
CA SER A 125 -22.18 12.01 4.80
C SER A 125 -23.63 12.00 5.31
N GLY A 126 -24.62 12.29 4.45
CA GLY A 126 -26.04 12.41 4.83
C GLY A 126 -26.42 13.65 5.66
N ILE A 127 -25.46 14.51 6.02
CA ILE A 127 -25.67 15.68 6.91
C ILE A 127 -25.67 17.01 6.12
N ASN A 128 -25.46 16.97 4.79
CA ASN A 128 -25.38 18.12 3.89
C ASN A 128 -24.52 19.27 4.47
N MET A 129 -23.35 18.93 4.99
CA MET A 129 -22.44 19.86 5.65
C MET A 129 -21.02 19.64 5.13
N PRO A 130 -20.35 20.69 4.63
CA PRO A 130 -18.95 20.57 4.20
C PRO A 130 -18.02 20.35 5.40
N GLY A 131 -16.75 20.08 5.11
CA GLY A 131 -15.72 19.96 6.15
C GLY A 131 -15.58 18.55 6.71
N ARG A 132 -15.95 17.52 5.93
CA ARG A 132 -15.83 16.12 6.33
C ARG A 132 -15.70 15.19 5.12
N THR A 133 -15.12 14.01 5.31
CA THR A 133 -15.06 12.95 4.28
C THR A 133 -15.43 11.60 4.85
N THR A 134 -16.25 10.85 4.11
CA THR A 134 -16.51 9.43 4.38
C THR A 134 -15.36 8.58 3.84
N LEU A 135 -15.35 7.27 4.17
CA LEU A 135 -14.41 6.31 3.59
C LEU A 135 -14.48 6.24 2.06
N GLU A 136 -15.69 6.26 1.47
CA GLU A 136 -15.85 6.23 0.01
C GLU A 136 -15.26 7.49 -0.63
N GLY A 137 -15.53 8.67 -0.04
CA GLY A 137 -14.93 9.93 -0.47
C GLY A 137 -13.41 9.96 -0.34
N TRP A 138 -12.88 9.42 0.75
CA TRP A 138 -11.46 9.28 1.01
C TRP A 138 -10.76 8.44 -0.06
N LEU A 139 -11.30 7.25 -0.35
CA LEU A 139 -10.78 6.34 -1.36
C LEU A 139 -10.87 6.95 -2.77
N ALA A 140 -11.98 7.64 -3.09
CA ALA A 140 -12.15 8.33 -4.38
C ALA A 140 -11.09 9.43 -4.59
N ARG A 141 -10.77 10.19 -3.54
CA ARG A 141 -9.71 11.22 -3.59
C ARG A 141 -8.33 10.62 -3.78
N TRP A 142 -8.00 9.57 -3.02
CA TRP A 142 -6.75 8.83 -3.24
C TRP A 142 -6.62 8.25 -4.63
N ALA A 143 -7.70 7.70 -5.19
CA ALA A 143 -7.70 7.19 -6.56
C ALA A 143 -7.29 8.27 -7.57
N LEU A 144 -7.82 9.49 -7.43
CA LEU A 144 -7.46 10.62 -8.30
C LEU A 144 -5.96 10.97 -8.20
N TYR A 145 -5.37 11.00 -7.00
CA TYR A 145 -3.95 11.29 -6.83
C TYR A 145 -3.04 10.18 -7.36
N LEU A 146 -3.34 8.93 -7.00
CA LEU A 146 -2.46 7.80 -7.31
C LEU A 146 -2.54 7.34 -8.76
N ASN A 147 -3.59 7.72 -9.50
CA ASN A 147 -3.66 7.43 -10.93
C ASN A 147 -2.55 8.11 -11.75
N GLN A 148 -2.04 9.25 -11.27
CA GLN A 148 -1.03 10.03 -12.01
C GLN A 148 0.40 9.74 -11.57
N ALA A 149 0.61 9.43 -10.29
CA ALA A 149 1.93 9.21 -9.73
C ALA A 149 2.52 7.87 -10.20
N LYS A 150 3.79 7.89 -10.64
CA LYS A 150 4.54 6.66 -11.00
C LYS A 150 5.82 6.48 -10.17
N ARG A 151 6.35 7.58 -9.61
CA ARG A 151 7.54 7.62 -8.78
C ARG A 151 7.26 8.43 -7.52
N PHE A 152 8.07 8.24 -6.48
CA PHE A 152 7.99 9.03 -5.26
C PHE A 152 8.08 10.55 -5.52
N THR A 153 8.96 10.96 -6.44
CA THR A 153 9.14 12.37 -6.83
C THR A 153 7.95 12.95 -7.60
N ASP A 154 7.03 12.11 -8.09
CA ASP A 154 5.81 12.56 -8.77
C ASP A 154 4.69 12.87 -7.75
N LEU A 155 4.85 12.49 -6.48
CA LEU A 155 3.89 12.81 -5.43
C LEU A 155 3.90 14.30 -5.12
N PRO A 156 2.75 14.90 -4.76
CA PRO A 156 2.71 16.23 -4.17
C PRO A 156 3.71 16.40 -3.04
N LEU A 157 4.26 17.61 -2.91
CA LEU A 157 5.35 17.90 -1.98
C LEU A 157 4.99 17.53 -0.54
N TYR A 158 3.74 17.78 -0.12
CA TYR A 158 3.26 17.43 1.22
C TYR A 158 3.31 15.92 1.51
N LEU A 159 3.09 15.04 0.53
CA LEU A 159 3.21 13.58 0.71
C LEU A 159 4.67 13.13 0.78
N GLN A 160 5.57 13.81 0.07
CA GLN A 160 7.00 13.57 0.20
C GLN A 160 7.48 13.96 1.60
N TYR A 161 7.00 15.11 2.12
CA TYR A 161 7.28 15.53 3.49
C TYR A 161 6.60 14.65 4.54
N LEU A 162 5.40 14.14 4.29
CA LEU A 162 4.77 13.15 5.18
C LEU A 162 5.67 11.93 5.35
N CYS A 163 6.21 11.37 4.26
CA CYS A 163 7.15 10.25 4.34
C CYS A 163 8.37 10.59 5.21
N LYS A 164 8.93 11.79 5.04
CA LYS A 164 10.08 12.27 5.82
C LYS A 164 9.75 12.46 7.30
N ILE A 165 8.60 13.06 7.59
CA ILE A 165 8.09 13.24 8.95
C ILE A 165 7.92 11.89 9.62
N LEU A 166 7.22 10.94 9.00
CA LEU A 166 6.98 9.63 9.59
C LEU A 166 8.29 8.91 9.89
N PHE A 167 9.28 9.00 9.00
CA PHE A 167 10.62 8.48 9.28
C PHE A 167 11.22 9.10 10.55
N HIS A 168 11.23 10.43 10.67
CA HIS A 168 11.78 11.12 11.84
C HIS A 168 10.98 10.89 13.12
N VAL A 169 9.67 10.67 13.02
CA VAL A 169 8.82 10.30 14.16
C VAL A 169 9.28 8.96 14.74
N VAL A 170 9.62 7.99 13.88
CA VAL A 170 10.10 6.67 14.34
C VAL A 170 11.58 6.73 14.75
N ASP A 171 12.44 7.41 14.00
CA ASP A 171 13.85 7.68 14.34
C ASP A 171 13.98 8.85 15.32
N ARG A 172 13.28 8.74 16.46
CA ARG A 172 13.23 9.80 17.49
C ARG A 172 14.60 10.19 18.02
N ASP A 173 15.53 9.23 18.09
CA ASP A 173 16.88 9.46 18.59
C ASP A 173 17.81 10.10 17.53
N GLY A 174 17.32 10.33 16.31
CA GLY A 174 18.04 11.02 15.24
C GLY A 174 19.28 10.25 14.75
N THR A 175 19.23 8.93 14.80
CA THR A 175 20.38 8.07 14.47
C THR A 175 20.55 7.88 12.97
N GLY A 176 19.55 8.24 12.18
CA GLY A 176 19.49 8.03 10.74
C GLY A 176 19.00 6.63 10.34
N ALA A 177 18.61 5.78 11.30
CA ALA A 177 18.11 4.44 11.03
C ALA A 177 17.06 3.99 12.06
N ILE A 178 15.93 3.48 11.56
CA ILE A 178 14.88 2.93 12.42
C ILE A 178 15.31 1.56 12.92
N THR A 179 15.33 1.40 14.24
CA THR A 179 15.57 0.10 14.89
C THR A 179 14.28 -0.68 15.06
N LYS A 180 14.38 -2.01 15.22
CA LYS A 180 13.22 -2.89 15.50
C LYS A 180 12.45 -2.44 16.74
N SER A 181 13.15 -2.02 17.80
CA SER A 181 12.54 -1.50 19.03
C SER A 181 11.82 -0.18 18.80
N ALA A 182 12.39 0.73 18.01
CA ALA A 182 11.75 2.01 17.68
C ALA A 182 10.46 1.79 16.86
N LEU A 183 10.50 0.88 15.87
CA LEU A 183 9.33 0.48 15.10
C LEU A 183 8.24 -0.15 15.98
N GLY A 184 8.62 -1.04 16.90
CA GLY A 184 7.67 -1.65 17.84
C GLY A 184 7.03 -0.62 18.79
N ALA A 185 7.79 0.37 19.24
CA ALA A 185 7.27 1.48 20.03
C ALA A 185 6.28 2.34 19.22
N PHE A 186 6.57 2.60 17.95
CA PHE A 186 5.67 3.31 17.05
C PHE A 186 4.34 2.56 16.86
N TYR A 187 4.38 1.26 16.56
CA TYR A 187 3.17 0.43 16.46
C TYR A 187 2.33 0.42 17.73
N ARG A 188 2.99 0.38 18.89
CA ARG A 188 2.27 0.37 20.16
C ARG A 188 1.63 1.72 20.50
N SER A 189 2.38 2.80 20.34
CA SER A 189 1.99 4.12 20.87
C SER A 189 1.23 4.98 19.86
N VAL A 190 1.58 4.92 18.59
CA VAL A 190 0.95 5.73 17.54
C VAL A 190 -0.22 4.98 16.91
N ILE A 191 0.01 3.73 16.49
CA ILE A 191 -1.01 2.88 15.85
C ILE A 191 -1.96 2.28 16.89
N GLY A 192 -1.53 2.11 18.14
CA GLY A 192 -2.37 1.58 19.22
C GLY A 192 -2.46 0.06 19.26
N LEU A 193 -1.49 -0.67 18.66
CA LEU A 193 -1.46 -2.13 18.72
C LEU A 193 -1.19 -2.62 20.15
N THR A 194 -1.83 -3.73 20.52
CA THR A 194 -1.57 -4.41 21.79
C THR A 194 -0.14 -4.95 21.85
N ALA A 195 0.43 -5.08 23.05
CA ALA A 195 1.78 -5.62 23.21
C ALA A 195 1.92 -7.02 22.57
N THR A 196 0.93 -7.89 22.78
CA THR A 196 0.89 -9.22 22.17
C THR A 196 0.93 -9.14 20.65
N ARG A 197 0.13 -8.25 20.04
CA ARG A 197 0.13 -8.11 18.58
C ARG A 197 1.46 -7.60 18.04
N VAL A 198 2.11 -6.67 18.74
CA VAL A 198 3.43 -6.18 18.36
C VAL A 198 4.46 -7.31 18.41
N GLU A 199 4.49 -8.09 19.49
CA GLU A 199 5.39 -9.24 19.63
C GLU A 199 5.21 -10.28 18.52
N GLU A 200 3.98 -10.53 18.08
CA GLU A 200 3.68 -11.44 16.97
C GLU A 200 4.25 -10.99 15.62
N ILE A 201 4.19 -9.69 15.32
CA ILE A 201 4.46 -9.19 13.96
C ILE A 201 5.81 -8.51 13.79
N ILE A 202 6.44 -8.04 14.87
CA ILE A 202 7.55 -7.09 14.77
C ILE A 202 8.77 -7.67 14.06
N ASP A 203 9.08 -8.94 14.27
CA ASP A 203 10.18 -9.61 13.58
C ASP A 203 9.91 -9.68 12.08
N THR A 204 8.71 -10.13 11.70
CA THR A 204 8.31 -10.20 10.29
C THR A 204 8.31 -8.81 9.65
N ALA A 205 7.74 -7.81 10.32
CA ALA A 205 7.68 -6.44 9.82
C ALA A 205 9.08 -5.87 9.56
N TYR A 206 9.97 -5.99 10.54
CA TYR A 206 11.32 -5.46 10.46
C TYR A 206 12.16 -6.20 9.42
N ASP A 207 12.08 -7.54 9.38
CA ASP A 207 12.81 -8.35 8.41
C ASP A 207 12.34 -8.06 6.98
N ARG A 208 11.03 -7.84 6.77
CA ARG A 208 10.50 -7.47 5.44
C ARG A 208 10.99 -6.10 4.98
N MET A 209 11.02 -5.11 5.87
CA MET A 209 11.51 -3.77 5.52
C MET A 209 13.03 -3.69 5.36
N THR A 210 13.79 -4.59 6.00
CA THR A 210 15.25 -4.64 5.92
C THR A 210 15.80 -5.73 5.00
N SER A 211 14.94 -6.50 4.32
CA SER A 211 15.34 -7.68 3.55
C SER A 211 16.18 -8.67 4.37
N ASN A 212 15.66 -9.08 5.53
CA ASN A 212 16.31 -9.93 6.53
C ASN A 212 17.67 -9.37 6.99
N GLY A 213 17.73 -8.06 7.22
CA GLY A 213 18.94 -7.36 7.66
C GLY A 213 19.99 -7.09 6.57
N TYR A 214 19.69 -7.37 5.29
CA TYR A 214 20.58 -6.98 4.19
C TYR A 214 20.67 -5.46 4.00
N LEU A 215 19.58 -4.75 4.33
CA LEU A 215 19.48 -3.30 4.30
C LEU A 215 19.34 -2.73 5.72
N ILE A 216 19.89 -1.55 5.94
CA ILE A 216 19.53 -0.72 7.09
C ILE A 216 18.21 -0.01 6.81
N LEU A 217 17.34 0.15 7.80
CA LEU A 217 16.10 0.92 7.63
C LEU A 217 16.36 2.41 7.79
N ASP A 218 17.21 2.95 6.91
CA ASP A 218 17.49 4.38 6.78
C ASP A 218 16.38 5.10 5.99
N TYR A 219 16.51 6.42 5.83
CA TYR A 219 15.49 7.20 5.12
C TYR A 219 15.29 6.73 3.67
N GLY A 220 16.34 6.34 2.96
CA GLY A 220 16.24 5.86 1.59
C GLY A 220 15.42 4.56 1.49
N THR A 221 15.72 3.60 2.36
CA THR A 221 14.99 2.33 2.45
C THR A 221 13.56 2.56 2.91
N TYR A 222 13.34 3.49 3.84
CA TYR A 222 12.02 3.88 4.29
C TYR A 222 11.18 4.50 3.17
N VAL A 223 11.75 5.35 2.32
CA VAL A 223 11.08 5.91 1.13
C VAL A 223 10.63 4.79 0.18
N HIS A 224 11.43 3.75 -0.01
CA HIS A 224 11.01 2.59 -0.80
C HIS A 224 9.84 1.85 -0.17
N CYS A 225 9.86 1.65 1.15
CA CYS A 225 8.74 1.05 1.89
C CYS A 225 7.48 1.92 1.77
N PHE A 226 7.57 3.22 2.01
CA PHE A 226 6.46 4.16 1.92
C PHE A 226 5.88 4.25 0.51
N THR A 227 6.73 4.32 -0.51
CA THR A 227 6.29 4.33 -1.91
C THR A 227 5.58 3.03 -2.27
N ASN A 228 6.09 1.89 -1.81
CA ASN A 228 5.44 0.60 -2.00
C ASN A 228 4.11 0.50 -1.24
N TRP A 229 4.03 1.07 -0.03
CA TRP A 229 2.80 1.15 0.73
C TRP A 229 1.75 1.99 0.00
N LEU A 230 2.11 3.15 -0.53
CA LEU A 230 1.14 4.03 -1.16
C LEU A 230 0.73 3.55 -2.57
N MET A 231 1.71 3.13 -3.37
CA MET A 231 1.52 2.89 -4.81
C MET A 231 1.54 1.42 -5.20
N GLY A 232 2.00 0.53 -4.31
CA GLY A 232 2.09 -0.90 -4.59
C GLY A 232 0.70 -1.53 -4.74
N LYS A 233 0.49 -2.19 -5.88
CA LYS A 233 -0.77 -2.87 -6.22
C LYS A 233 -0.80 -4.36 -5.84
N ASN A 234 0.33 -4.89 -5.36
CA ASN A 234 0.51 -6.31 -5.05
C ASN A 234 0.71 -6.52 -3.55
N PRO A 235 0.25 -7.65 -2.99
CA PRO A 235 0.17 -7.88 -1.54
C PRO A 235 1.48 -8.36 -0.88
N ASN A 236 2.64 -8.27 -1.53
CA ASN A 236 3.88 -8.89 -1.02
C ASN A 236 5.05 -7.91 -0.89
N GLY A 237 4.77 -6.60 -0.89
CA GLY A 237 5.80 -5.59 -0.80
C GLY A 237 6.17 -5.21 0.63
N PRO A 238 7.41 -4.72 0.87
CA PRO A 238 7.88 -4.32 2.20
C PRO A 238 7.05 -3.19 2.81
N GLY A 239 6.34 -2.40 1.98
CA GLY A 239 5.54 -1.27 2.41
C GLY A 239 4.32 -1.62 3.25
N GLN A 240 3.85 -2.87 3.25
CA GLN A 240 2.71 -3.26 4.09
C GLN A 240 2.94 -3.03 5.59
N TRP A 241 4.19 -2.90 6.00
CA TRP A 241 4.59 -2.73 7.39
C TRP A 241 4.96 -1.28 7.73
N VAL A 242 4.94 -0.34 6.77
CA VAL A 242 5.50 1.00 7.01
C VAL A 242 4.65 1.87 7.95
N LEU A 243 3.33 1.66 7.97
CA LEU A 243 2.37 2.49 8.71
C LEU A 243 1.47 1.63 9.60
N VAL A 244 0.40 1.08 9.02
CA VAL A 244 -0.57 0.23 9.74
C VAL A 244 -0.39 -1.21 9.25
N PRO A 245 0.10 -2.12 10.10
CA PRO A 245 0.20 -3.53 9.77
C PRO A 245 -1.16 -4.15 9.45
N PRO A 246 -1.26 -5.09 8.50
CA PRO A 246 -2.49 -5.82 8.24
C PRO A 246 -3.02 -6.53 9.50
N LYS A 247 -4.34 -6.51 9.68
CA LYS A 247 -5.02 -7.24 10.77
C LYS A 247 -4.94 -8.75 10.56
N ASP A 248 -5.16 -9.17 9.32
CA ASP A 248 -5.14 -10.58 8.94
C ASP A 248 -3.75 -11.05 8.53
N SER A 249 -3.62 -12.38 8.42
CA SER A 249 -2.43 -13.02 7.86
C SER A 249 -2.21 -12.50 6.44
N LEU A 250 -0.95 -12.24 6.05
CA LEU A 250 -0.65 -11.84 4.69
C LEU A 250 -1.21 -12.88 3.70
N PRO A 251 -1.84 -12.44 2.60
CA PRO A 251 -2.26 -13.36 1.55
C PRO A 251 -1.06 -14.21 1.11
N GLN A 252 -1.28 -15.51 0.91
CA GLN A 252 -0.24 -16.35 0.34
C GLN A 252 0.18 -15.75 -1.01
N PRO A 253 1.49 -15.72 -1.33
CA PRO A 253 1.94 -15.22 -2.61
C PRO A 253 1.22 -15.99 -3.72
N PRO A 254 0.82 -15.33 -4.82
CA PRO A 254 0.09 -15.99 -5.91
C PRO A 254 0.89 -17.15 -6.53
N PHE A 255 2.21 -17.14 -6.34
CA PHE A 255 3.13 -18.20 -6.72
C PHE A 255 4.03 -18.55 -5.51
N PRO A 256 3.57 -19.43 -4.60
CA PRO A 256 4.45 -19.91 -3.54
C PRO A 256 5.60 -20.70 -4.17
N VAL A 257 6.83 -20.24 -3.96
CA VAL A 257 8.01 -21.00 -4.38
C VAL A 257 8.21 -22.14 -3.38
N ASP A 258 7.92 -23.36 -3.82
CA ASP A 258 8.14 -24.56 -3.00
C ASP A 258 9.62 -24.95 -3.02
N TYR A 259 10.36 -24.52 -1.99
CA TYR A 259 11.75 -24.90 -1.79
C TYR A 259 11.93 -26.31 -1.23
N SER A 260 10.86 -27.07 -0.94
CA SER A 260 10.98 -28.45 -0.47
C SER A 260 11.69 -29.33 -1.50
N ALA A 261 11.56 -29.00 -2.79
CA ALA A 261 12.29 -29.63 -3.88
C ALA A 261 13.82 -29.53 -3.73
N LEU A 262 14.34 -28.44 -3.15
CA LEU A 262 15.78 -28.26 -2.91
C LEU A 262 16.32 -29.13 -1.78
N ASN A 263 15.46 -29.52 -0.83
CA ASN A 263 15.79 -30.38 0.30
C ASN A 263 15.29 -31.82 0.12
N THR A 264 14.78 -32.16 -1.07
CA THR A 264 14.26 -33.49 -1.35
C THR A 264 15.41 -34.47 -1.55
N GLU A 265 15.40 -35.58 -0.79
CA GLU A 265 16.40 -36.63 -0.94
C GLU A 265 16.48 -37.11 -2.40
N PRO A 266 17.68 -37.42 -2.93
CA PRO A 266 17.86 -37.76 -4.35
C PRO A 266 16.95 -38.89 -4.85
N ALA A 267 16.59 -39.83 -3.97
CA ALA A 267 15.70 -40.96 -4.29
C ALA A 267 14.22 -40.56 -4.49
N LYS A 268 13.84 -39.36 -4.05
CA LYS A 268 12.47 -38.81 -4.16
C LYS A 268 12.35 -37.75 -5.26
N LEU A 269 13.46 -37.41 -5.92
CA LEU A 269 13.46 -36.54 -7.10
C LEU A 269 13.00 -37.36 -8.31
N GLU A 270 11.85 -37.01 -8.87
CA GLU A 270 11.42 -37.62 -10.13
C GLU A 270 12.16 -36.98 -11.31
N PRO A 271 12.77 -37.79 -12.20
CA PRO A 271 13.34 -37.25 -13.43
C PRO A 271 12.22 -36.70 -14.31
N TYR A 272 12.43 -35.49 -14.83
CA TYR A 272 11.50 -34.89 -15.78
C TYR A 272 11.38 -35.75 -17.04
N VAL A 273 10.16 -36.20 -17.35
CA VAL A 273 9.84 -36.97 -18.56
C VAL A 273 8.81 -36.16 -19.37
N PRO A 274 9.19 -35.58 -20.53
CA PRO A 274 8.33 -34.67 -21.30
C PRO A 274 6.98 -35.27 -21.70
N ASP A 275 6.94 -36.59 -21.90
CA ASP A 275 5.77 -37.30 -22.43
C ASP A 275 4.79 -37.77 -21.35
N LYS A 276 5.12 -37.59 -20.06
CA LYS A 276 4.22 -37.96 -18.95
C LYS A 276 3.58 -36.70 -18.38
N LYS A 277 2.28 -36.54 -18.61
CA LYS A 277 1.45 -35.59 -17.86
C LYS A 277 1.41 -36.05 -16.40
N THR A 278 2.11 -35.34 -15.52
CA THR A 278 1.98 -35.51 -14.08
C THR A 278 0.98 -34.48 -13.54
N ASN A 279 0.26 -34.82 -12.47
CA ASN A 279 -0.67 -33.89 -11.81
C ASN A 279 0.04 -32.84 -10.93
N ARG A 280 1.37 -32.68 -11.05
CA ARG A 280 2.15 -31.74 -10.24
C ARG A 280 2.50 -30.49 -11.05
N HIS A 281 1.97 -29.35 -10.61
CA HIS A 281 2.32 -28.03 -11.11
C HIS A 281 3.53 -27.48 -10.35
N SER A 282 4.73 -27.99 -10.65
CA SER A 282 5.97 -27.37 -10.18
C SER A 282 6.85 -27.04 -11.39
N VAL A 283 7.11 -25.76 -11.58
CA VAL A 283 8.10 -25.27 -12.53
C VAL A 283 9.40 -25.11 -11.74
N ILE A 284 10.41 -25.91 -12.08
CA ILE A 284 11.78 -25.67 -11.65
C ILE A 284 12.28 -24.47 -12.47
N VAL A 285 12.73 -23.41 -11.79
CA VAL A 285 13.43 -22.27 -12.42
C VAL A 285 14.92 -22.53 -12.39
#